data_AF-A0A1F8RN93-F1
#
_entry.id   AF-A0A1F8RN93-F1
#
_cell.length_a   1.000
_cell.length_b   1.000
_cell.length_c   1.000
_cell.angle_alpha   90.00
_cell.angle_beta   90.00
_cell.angle_gamma   90.00
#
_symmetry.space_group_name_H-M   'P 1'
#
loop_
_entity.id
_entity.type
_entity.pdbx_description
1 polymer ?
#
loop_
_entity_poly.entity_id
_entity_poly.type
_entity_poly.pdbx_seq_one_letter_code
_entity_poly.pdbx_strand_id
1 'polypeptide(L)'
;MFRVAIALVVALSVMAMAGTSLAGSVHLKGGKNATPSFTDNGLTLTASGELAGLGNGDVLVTVTATANPQATCTNPGGQSKVPGQNPAPVDVTGSVAIPASEIKNGNTPFSVTTLAPASPIPGAPDCPNSSWSETITDMAFTSATITVEQPAGNVVLTISCTFSSPTSDGSVAKGSVSC
;
A
#
# COMPACT_ATOMS: atom_id res chain seq x y z
N MET A 1 -61.83 -6.73 -32.83
CA MET A 1 -61.79 -6.88 -31.35
C MET A 1 -60.41 -7.43 -30.97
N PHE A 2 -59.31 -6.72 -31.20
CA PHE A 2 -58.76 -5.69 -30.32
C PHE A 2 -58.63 -6.05 -28.84
N ARG A 3 -58.70 -7.34 -28.47
CA ARG A 3 -58.62 -7.79 -27.08
C ARG A 3 -57.64 -8.95 -26.83
N VAL A 4 -57.04 -9.50 -27.88
CA VAL A 4 -56.08 -10.63 -27.76
C VAL A 4 -54.64 -10.21 -28.04
N ALA A 5 -54.41 -9.01 -28.58
CA ALA A 5 -53.07 -8.44 -28.75
C ALA A 5 -52.54 -7.70 -27.51
N ILE A 6 -53.21 -7.83 -26.36
CA ILE A 6 -52.88 -7.14 -25.09
C ILE A 6 -52.30 -8.11 -24.04
N ALA A 7 -52.17 -9.40 -24.38
CA ALA A 7 -51.53 -10.38 -23.52
C ALA A 7 -50.16 -10.74 -24.12
N LEU A 8 -49.08 -10.54 -23.36
CA LEU A 8 -47.66 -10.80 -23.71
C LEU A 8 -46.84 -9.68 -24.37
N VAL A 9 -47.09 -8.41 -24.06
CA VAL A 9 -46.03 -7.36 -24.13
C VAL A 9 -45.48 -7.01 -22.73
N VAL A 10 -45.94 -7.69 -21.67
CA VAL A 10 -45.43 -7.53 -20.30
C VAL A 10 -44.40 -8.62 -19.97
N ALA A 11 -43.43 -8.84 -20.86
CA ALA A 11 -42.13 -9.37 -20.43
C ALA A 11 -41.27 -8.15 -20.12
N LEU A 12 -41.67 -7.44 -19.06
CA LEU A 12 -40.96 -6.28 -18.54
C LEU A 12 -39.55 -6.76 -18.20
N SER A 13 -38.61 -6.35 -19.04
CA SER A 13 -37.18 -6.46 -18.85
C SER A 13 -36.83 -6.01 -17.44
N VAL A 14 -36.74 -6.97 -16.51
CA VAL A 14 -36.03 -6.81 -15.24
C VAL A 14 -34.57 -6.73 -15.63
N MET A 15 -34.16 -5.56 -16.09
CA MET A 15 -32.77 -5.19 -16.24
C MET A 15 -32.24 -5.19 -14.80
N ALA A 16 -31.65 -6.32 -14.39
CA ALA A 16 -31.03 -6.47 -13.09
C ALA A 16 -29.95 -5.39 -13.00
N MET A 17 -30.28 -4.28 -12.34
CA MET A 17 -29.27 -3.36 -11.89
C MET A 17 -28.49 -4.13 -10.84
N ALA A 18 -27.36 -4.73 -11.24
CA ALA A 18 -26.36 -5.21 -10.31
C ALA A 18 -25.83 -3.98 -9.57
N GLY A 19 -26.58 -3.54 -8.55
CA GLY A 19 -26.15 -2.47 -7.67
C GLY A 19 -24.92 -2.97 -6.94
N THR A 20 -23.78 -2.33 -7.18
CA THR A 20 -22.61 -2.49 -6.32
C THR A 20 -23.05 -2.09 -4.91
N SER A 21 -23.11 -3.04 -3.97
CA SER A 21 -23.30 -2.67 -2.57
C SER A 21 -22.13 -1.80 -2.16
N LEU A 22 -22.44 -0.62 -1.65
CA LEU A 22 -21.42 0.31 -1.17
C LEU A 22 -20.78 -0.26 0.10
N ALA A 23 -19.52 0.09 0.32
CA ALA A 23 -18.79 -0.35 1.49
C ALA A 23 -19.47 0.19 2.77
N GLY A 24 -19.80 -0.72 3.70
CA GLY A 24 -20.56 -0.42 4.91
C GLY A 24 -19.62 -0.38 6.11
N SER A 25 -18.87 0.72 6.25
CA SER A 25 -17.87 0.96 7.31
C SER A 25 -16.62 0.07 7.19
N VAL A 26 -15.80 0.33 6.18
CA VAL A 26 -14.52 -0.39 5.99
C VAL A 26 -13.57 -0.11 7.15
N HIS A 27 -13.01 -1.16 7.72
CA HIS A 27 -12.06 -1.08 8.82
C HIS A 27 -11.12 -2.29 8.82
N LEU A 28 -10.02 -2.21 9.58
CA LEU A 28 -9.22 -3.39 9.88
C LEU A 28 -10.01 -4.38 10.74
N LYS A 29 -10.01 -5.64 10.34
CA LYS A 29 -10.66 -6.71 11.09
C LYS A 29 -9.98 -6.85 12.47
N GLY A 30 -10.81 -6.93 13.51
CA GLY A 30 -10.37 -6.83 14.91
C GLY A 30 -10.76 -5.50 15.56
N GLY A 31 -11.32 -4.55 14.80
CA GLY A 31 -11.92 -3.31 15.31
C GLY A 31 -10.88 -2.29 15.77
N LYS A 32 -11.23 -1.47 16.77
CA LYS A 32 -10.42 -0.32 17.22
C LYS A 32 -9.00 -0.64 17.70
N ASN A 33 -8.71 -1.92 18.02
CA ASN A 33 -7.40 -2.37 18.49
C ASN A 33 -6.63 -3.16 17.41
N ALA A 34 -7.17 -3.22 16.20
CA ALA A 34 -6.50 -3.85 15.08
C ALA A 34 -5.39 -2.94 14.57
N THR A 35 -4.24 -3.55 14.30
CA THR A 35 -3.06 -2.87 13.77
C THR A 35 -2.53 -3.74 12.63
N PRO A 36 -2.16 -3.18 11.48
CA PRO A 36 -1.48 -3.93 10.44
C PRO A 36 -0.15 -4.50 10.94
N SER A 37 0.29 -5.60 10.36
CA SER A 37 1.66 -6.08 10.53
C SER A 37 2.56 -5.46 9.47
N PHE A 38 3.80 -5.15 9.85
CA PHE A 38 4.80 -4.61 8.95
C PHE A 38 6.07 -5.47 8.99
N THR A 39 6.71 -5.62 7.82
CA THR A 39 8.01 -6.27 7.67
C THR A 39 8.90 -5.34 6.84
N ASP A 40 10.02 -4.96 7.43
CA ASP A 40 11.10 -4.25 6.74
C ASP A 40 11.95 -5.27 5.97
N ASN A 41 12.10 -5.09 4.66
CA ASN A 41 12.89 -5.97 3.81
C ASN A 41 14.20 -5.31 3.37
N GLY A 42 14.66 -4.28 4.09
CA GLY A 42 15.84 -3.48 3.80
C GLY A 42 15.57 -2.37 2.79
N LEU A 43 15.01 -2.70 1.61
CA LEU A 43 14.70 -1.69 0.58
C LEU A 43 13.20 -1.48 0.32
N THR A 44 12.35 -2.26 0.98
CA THR A 44 10.89 -2.21 0.79
C THR A 44 10.17 -2.53 2.09
N LEU A 45 8.99 -1.95 2.29
CA LEU A 45 8.13 -2.27 3.42
C LEU A 45 6.97 -3.14 2.94
N THR A 46 6.73 -4.25 3.62
CA THR A 46 5.52 -5.06 3.45
C THR A 46 4.54 -4.72 4.56
N ALA A 47 3.33 -4.28 4.22
CA ALA A 47 2.22 -4.14 5.16
C ALA A 47 1.18 -5.22 4.88
N SER A 48 0.63 -5.83 5.94
CA SER A 48 -0.41 -6.86 5.80
C SER A 48 -1.47 -6.71 6.88
N GLY A 49 -2.67 -7.18 6.57
CA GLY A 49 -3.81 -7.16 7.48
C GLY A 49 -5.02 -7.82 6.86
N GLU A 50 -6.17 -7.65 7.52
CA GLU A 50 -7.45 -8.11 7.00
C GLU A 50 -8.46 -6.96 7.07
N LEU A 51 -9.22 -6.78 6.01
CA LEU A 51 -10.27 -5.77 5.91
C LEU A 51 -11.64 -6.38 6.22
N ALA A 52 -12.52 -5.56 6.77
CA ALA A 52 -13.91 -5.89 7.07
C ALA A 52 -14.83 -4.73 6.69
N GLY A 53 -16.12 -5.01 6.45
CA GLY A 53 -17.10 -3.99 6.07
C GLY A 53 -17.05 -3.61 4.59
N LEU A 54 -16.39 -4.42 3.75
CA LEU A 54 -16.33 -4.20 2.31
C LEU A 54 -17.67 -4.50 1.63
N GLY A 55 -17.94 -3.76 0.56
CA GLY A 55 -19.02 -4.05 -0.38
C GLY A 55 -18.63 -5.11 -1.41
N ASN A 56 -19.44 -5.25 -2.47
CA ASN A 56 -19.25 -6.25 -3.53
C ASN A 56 -18.44 -5.73 -4.74
N GLY A 57 -17.59 -4.72 -4.56
CA GLY A 57 -16.76 -4.15 -5.63
C GLY A 57 -15.28 -4.54 -5.52
N ASP A 58 -14.52 -4.37 -6.59
CA ASP A 58 -13.06 -4.53 -6.54
C ASP A 58 -12.43 -3.52 -5.58
N VAL A 59 -11.38 -3.94 -4.89
CA VAL A 59 -10.68 -3.13 -3.90
C VAL A 59 -9.27 -2.84 -4.39
N LEU A 60 -8.81 -1.60 -4.22
CA LEU A 60 -7.42 -1.24 -4.37
C LEU A 60 -6.85 -0.88 -2.99
N VAL A 61 -5.80 -1.57 -2.57
CA VAL A 61 -5.06 -1.23 -1.34
C VAL A 61 -3.72 -0.65 -1.76
N THR A 62 -3.45 0.57 -1.31
CA THR A 62 -2.19 1.27 -1.56
C THR A 62 -1.48 1.52 -0.23
N VAL A 63 -0.17 1.26 -0.20
CA VAL A 63 0.69 1.55 0.94
C VAL A 63 1.74 2.55 0.51
N THR A 64 1.82 3.68 1.19
CA THR A 64 2.88 4.66 1.06
C THR A 64 3.66 4.70 2.38
N ALA A 65 4.97 4.54 2.32
CA ALA A 65 5.82 4.49 3.51
C ALA A 65 6.97 5.49 3.39
N THR A 66 7.27 6.19 4.48
CA THR A 66 8.37 7.15 4.55
C THR A 66 9.55 6.50 5.26
N ALA A 67 10.74 6.56 4.65
CA ALA A 67 11.95 5.96 5.18
C ALA A 67 13.15 6.88 5.14
N ASN A 68 14.08 6.66 6.07
CA ASN A 68 15.40 7.25 6.08
C ASN A 68 16.36 6.30 5.35
N PRO A 69 16.82 6.63 4.12
CA PRO A 69 17.73 5.78 3.39
C PRO A 69 19.13 5.79 4.00
N GLN A 70 19.83 4.66 3.88
CA GLN A 70 21.28 4.56 4.01
C GLN A 70 21.88 4.31 2.64
N ALA A 71 22.92 5.05 2.29
CA ALA A 71 23.55 4.94 0.98
C ALA A 71 25.05 4.62 1.09
N THR A 72 25.61 4.14 -0.02
CA THR A 72 27.05 3.91 -0.20
C THR A 72 27.50 4.59 -1.49
N CYS A 73 28.58 5.36 -1.40
CA CYS A 73 29.26 5.95 -2.55
C CYS A 73 30.29 4.95 -3.10
N THR A 74 30.26 4.67 -4.40
CA THR A 74 31.26 3.84 -5.08
C THR A 74 31.92 4.61 -6.23
N ASN A 75 33.25 4.63 -6.28
CA ASN A 75 33.99 5.31 -7.34
C ASN A 75 34.15 4.43 -8.60
N PRO A 76 34.58 5.00 -9.75
CA PRO A 76 34.79 4.21 -10.97
C PRO A 76 35.86 3.11 -10.84
N GLY A 77 36.76 3.22 -9.86
CA GLY A 77 37.75 2.20 -9.52
C GLY A 77 37.23 1.10 -8.59
N GLY A 78 35.94 1.11 -8.24
CA GLY A 78 35.29 0.10 -7.39
C GLY A 78 35.49 0.28 -5.87
N GLN A 79 36.13 1.36 -5.42
CA GLN A 79 36.23 1.62 -3.98
C GLN A 79 34.93 2.23 -3.45
N SER A 80 34.47 1.73 -2.31
CA SER A 80 33.24 2.18 -1.67
C SER A 80 33.52 2.93 -0.37
N LYS A 81 32.65 3.87 -0.03
CA LYS A 81 32.61 4.53 1.28
C LYS A 81 31.18 4.88 1.68
N VAL A 82 30.95 5.00 2.98
CA VAL A 82 29.70 5.58 3.48
C VAL A 82 29.76 7.10 3.27
N PRO A 83 28.70 7.72 2.74
CA PRO A 83 28.57 9.17 2.69
C PRO A 83 28.68 9.82 4.08
N GLY A 84 29.06 11.10 4.14
CA GLY A 84 29.13 11.83 5.41
C GLY A 84 27.75 12.31 5.92
N GLN A 85 26.75 12.30 5.04
CA GLN A 85 25.36 12.63 5.32
C GLN A 85 24.47 11.52 4.74
N ASN A 86 23.40 11.15 5.43
CA ASN A 86 22.42 10.24 4.84
C ASN A 86 21.56 11.03 3.84
N PRO A 87 21.10 10.40 2.75
CA PRO A 87 20.18 11.04 1.84
C PRO A 87 18.90 11.46 2.57
N ALA A 88 18.21 12.46 2.02
CA ALA A 88 16.94 12.91 2.56
C ALA A 88 15.91 11.76 2.66
N PRO A 89 14.96 11.82 3.61
CA PRO A 89 13.89 10.84 3.67
C PRO A 89 13.14 10.72 2.35
N VAL A 90 12.75 9.50 1.99
CA VAL A 90 12.04 9.17 0.75
C VAL A 90 10.73 8.47 1.04
N ASP A 91 9.75 8.72 0.17
CA ASP A 91 8.49 7.97 0.16
C ASP A 91 8.55 6.88 -0.90
N VAL A 92 8.18 5.66 -0.50
CA VAL A 92 7.99 4.53 -1.41
C VAL A 92 6.55 4.05 -1.36
N THR A 93 6.03 3.62 -2.51
CA THR A 93 4.63 3.21 -2.64
C THR A 93 4.51 1.83 -3.26
N GLY A 94 3.51 1.07 -2.84
CA GLY A 94 3.07 -0.19 -3.46
C GLY A 94 1.56 -0.27 -3.46
N SER A 95 0.99 -1.13 -4.32
CA SER A 95 -0.45 -1.38 -4.32
C SER A 95 -0.79 -2.78 -4.77
N VAL A 96 -1.97 -3.26 -4.37
CA VAL A 96 -2.56 -4.51 -4.85
C VAL A 96 -4.05 -4.32 -5.13
N ALA A 97 -4.48 -4.82 -6.28
CA ALA A 97 -5.90 -4.92 -6.62
C ALA A 97 -6.44 -6.27 -6.15
N ILE A 98 -7.55 -6.25 -5.43
CA ILE A 98 -8.25 -7.43 -4.91
C ILE A 98 -9.61 -7.49 -5.60
N PRO A 99 -9.84 -8.49 -6.49
CA PRO A 99 -11.13 -8.67 -7.16
C PRO A 99 -12.28 -8.89 -6.17
N ALA A 100 -13.47 -8.41 -6.52
CA ALA A 100 -14.69 -8.60 -5.73
C ALA A 100 -14.98 -10.09 -5.42
N SER A 101 -14.55 -11.00 -6.29
CA SER A 101 -14.71 -12.45 -6.08
C SER A 101 -13.92 -13.01 -4.90
N GLU A 102 -12.85 -12.34 -4.48
CA GLU A 102 -12.04 -12.71 -3.31
C GLU A 102 -12.64 -12.22 -2.00
N ILE A 103 -13.56 -11.24 -2.06
CA ILE A 103 -14.28 -10.76 -0.89
C ILE A 103 -15.29 -11.82 -0.45
N LYS A 104 -15.11 -12.35 0.76
CA LYS A 104 -16.02 -13.32 1.38
C LYS A 104 -16.69 -12.69 2.59
N ASN A 105 -18.02 -12.58 2.54
CA ASN A 105 -18.82 -11.99 3.62
C ASN A 105 -18.39 -10.56 4.02
N GLY A 106 -17.92 -9.76 3.04
CA GLY A 106 -17.41 -8.40 3.28
C GLY A 106 -16.00 -8.34 3.89
N ASN A 107 -15.25 -9.45 3.84
CA ASN A 107 -13.89 -9.56 4.34
C ASN A 107 -12.90 -9.99 3.25
N THR A 108 -11.66 -9.49 3.34
CA THR A 108 -10.53 -9.98 2.54
C THR A 108 -9.21 -9.67 3.26
N PRO A 109 -8.21 -10.57 3.23
CA PRO A 109 -6.84 -10.21 3.60
C PRO A 109 -6.22 -9.27 2.57
N PHE A 110 -5.17 -8.55 2.96
CA PHE A 110 -4.29 -7.84 2.04
C PHE A 110 -2.83 -8.02 2.46
N SER A 111 -1.94 -7.98 1.47
CA SER A 111 -0.50 -7.89 1.65
C SER A 111 0.06 -7.03 0.52
N VAL A 112 0.69 -5.92 0.86
CA VAL A 112 1.25 -4.97 -0.10
C VAL A 112 2.72 -4.75 0.26
N THR A 113 3.59 -4.91 -0.73
CA THR A 113 5.00 -4.54 -0.62
C THR A 113 5.24 -3.30 -1.47
N THR A 114 5.90 -2.29 -0.91
CA THR A 114 6.29 -1.09 -1.65
C THR A 114 7.30 -1.41 -2.74
N LEU A 115 7.42 -0.55 -3.74
CA LEU A 115 8.57 -0.58 -4.63
C LEU A 115 9.84 -0.16 -3.87
N ALA A 116 10.99 -0.58 -4.38
CA ALA A 116 12.28 -0.07 -3.91
C ALA A 116 12.45 1.40 -4.31
N PRO A 117 13.25 2.19 -3.58
CA PRO A 117 13.53 3.57 -3.95
C PRO A 117 14.30 3.63 -5.27
N ALA A 118 14.22 4.77 -5.95
CA ALA A 118 15.07 5.01 -7.12
C ALA A 118 16.55 5.00 -6.69
N SER A 119 17.34 4.13 -7.31
CA SER A 119 18.77 4.03 -7.03
C SER A 119 19.52 3.55 -8.29
N PRO A 120 20.75 4.03 -8.57
CA PRO A 120 21.52 5.05 -7.83
C PRO A 120 20.89 6.45 -7.80
N ILE A 121 21.22 7.24 -6.78
CA ILE A 121 20.75 8.63 -6.65
C ILE A 121 21.40 9.50 -7.72
N PRO A 122 20.63 10.18 -8.59
CA PRO A 122 21.18 11.02 -9.65
C PRO A 122 22.09 12.12 -9.11
N GLY A 123 23.28 12.24 -9.70
CA GLY A 123 24.26 13.27 -9.33
C GLY A 123 25.10 12.96 -8.09
N ALA A 124 24.77 11.89 -7.35
CA ALA A 124 25.51 11.44 -6.16
C ALA A 124 25.81 12.59 -5.17
N PRO A 125 24.78 13.33 -4.73
CA PRO A 125 24.94 14.58 -3.97
C PRO A 125 25.75 14.43 -2.69
N ASP A 126 25.73 13.26 -2.05
CA ASP A 126 26.42 13.02 -0.79
C ASP A 126 27.80 12.36 -0.97
N CYS A 127 28.20 12.16 -2.24
CA CYS A 127 29.50 11.61 -2.61
C CYS A 127 30.57 12.69 -2.88
N PRO A 128 31.88 12.32 -2.92
CA PRO A 128 32.97 13.29 -3.07
C PRO A 128 32.89 14.16 -4.32
N ASN A 129 32.35 13.61 -5.40
CA ASN A 129 32.09 14.30 -6.66
C ASN A 129 31.16 13.46 -7.54
N SER A 130 30.67 14.06 -8.62
CA SER A 130 29.72 13.46 -9.58
C SER A 130 30.24 12.27 -10.39
N SER A 131 31.52 11.91 -10.27
CA SER A 131 32.05 10.68 -10.88
C SER A 131 31.81 9.43 -10.01
N TRP A 132 31.32 9.60 -8.78
CA TRP A 132 30.91 8.50 -7.90
C TRP A 132 29.44 8.14 -8.15
N SER A 133 29.08 6.90 -7.85
CA SER A 133 27.70 6.42 -7.81
C SER A 133 27.23 6.31 -6.37
N GLU A 134 26.05 6.84 -6.07
CA GLU A 134 25.44 6.76 -4.75
C GLU A 134 24.30 5.75 -4.75
N THR A 135 24.49 4.61 -4.10
CA THR A 135 23.50 3.52 -4.09
C THR A 135 22.86 3.41 -2.72
N ILE A 136 21.53 3.38 -2.65
CA ILE A 136 20.79 3.13 -1.42
C ILE A 136 20.91 1.63 -1.12
N THR A 137 21.44 1.31 0.05
CA THR A 137 21.70 -0.07 0.48
C THR A 137 20.69 -0.56 1.51
N ASP A 138 20.03 0.35 2.22
CA ASP A 138 19.05 0.05 3.27
C ASP A 138 18.10 1.24 3.48
N MET A 139 16.95 1.01 4.11
CA MET A 139 15.91 1.99 4.41
C MET A 139 15.29 1.71 5.78
N ALA A 140 15.49 2.64 6.71
CA ALA A 140 14.82 2.58 8.01
C ALA A 140 13.49 3.34 7.94
N PHE A 141 12.38 2.61 7.92
CA PHE A 141 11.03 3.18 7.81
C PHE A 141 10.60 3.87 9.10
N THR A 142 9.82 4.95 8.97
CA THR A 142 9.37 5.78 10.10
C THR A 142 7.84 5.88 10.19
N SER A 143 7.16 5.73 9.07
CA SER A 143 5.70 5.75 8.99
C SER A 143 5.20 4.98 7.78
N ALA A 144 3.92 4.61 7.81
CA ALA A 144 3.22 4.05 6.67
C ALA A 144 1.76 4.48 6.68
N THR A 145 1.23 4.84 5.50
CA THR A 145 -0.19 5.11 5.27
C THR A 145 -0.75 4.03 4.36
N ILE A 146 -1.87 3.43 4.78
CA ILE A 146 -2.62 2.45 4.02
C ILE A 146 -3.92 3.11 3.57
N THR A 147 -4.13 3.20 2.26
CA THR A 147 -5.36 3.70 1.66
C THR A 147 -6.10 2.55 1.01
N VAL A 148 -7.39 2.42 1.29
CA VAL A 148 -8.28 1.43 0.68
C VAL A 148 -9.32 2.16 -0.14
N GLU A 149 -9.46 1.75 -1.39
CA GLU A 149 -10.45 2.29 -2.32
C GLU A 149 -11.41 1.18 -2.77
N GLN A 150 -12.71 1.49 -2.82
CA GLN A 150 -13.74 0.58 -3.34
C GLN A 150 -14.90 1.38 -3.96
N PRO A 151 -15.07 1.36 -5.31
CA PRO A 151 -14.08 0.92 -6.30
C PRO A 151 -12.85 1.84 -6.32
N ALA A 152 -11.84 1.51 -7.12
CA ALA A 152 -10.67 2.39 -7.34
C ALA A 152 -11.10 3.83 -7.69
N GLY A 153 -10.45 4.81 -7.07
CA GLY A 153 -10.81 6.23 -7.10
C GLY A 153 -11.79 6.68 -6.00
N ASN A 154 -12.38 5.75 -5.24
CA ASN A 154 -13.25 6.06 -4.10
C ASN A 154 -12.66 5.55 -2.78
N VAL A 155 -11.97 6.42 -2.05
CA VAL A 155 -11.35 6.08 -0.76
C VAL A 155 -12.43 5.76 0.28
N VAL A 156 -12.36 4.56 0.85
CA VAL A 156 -13.30 4.06 1.87
C VAL A 156 -12.65 3.85 3.23
N LEU A 157 -11.31 3.78 3.30
CA LEU A 157 -10.53 3.73 4.54
C LEU A 157 -9.15 4.34 4.33
N THR A 158 -8.65 5.04 5.36
CA THR A 158 -7.25 5.48 5.45
C THR A 158 -6.75 5.18 6.84
N ILE A 159 -5.59 4.52 6.94
CA ILE A 159 -4.92 4.18 8.19
C ILE A 159 -3.53 4.82 8.14
N SER A 160 -3.23 5.68 9.09
CA SER A 160 -1.90 6.30 9.21
C SER A 160 -1.19 5.70 10.41
N CYS A 161 -0.05 5.07 10.18
CA CYS A 161 0.75 4.41 11.18
C CYS A 161 2.09 5.12 11.34
N THR A 162 2.59 5.21 12.58
CA THR A 162 3.95 5.64 12.90
C THR A 162 4.69 4.55 13.63
N PHE A 163 6.02 4.54 13.48
CA PHE A 163 6.92 3.65 14.21
C PHE A 163 7.63 4.44 15.31
N SER A 164 7.64 3.91 16.54
CA SER A 164 8.23 4.59 17.70
C SER A 164 9.74 4.85 17.56
N SER A 165 10.39 4.09 16.69
CA SER A 165 11.76 4.25 16.22
C SER A 165 11.82 3.84 14.75
N PRO A 166 12.82 4.33 13.98
CA PRO A 166 13.07 3.80 12.64
C PRO A 166 13.20 2.27 12.68
N THR A 167 12.63 1.60 11.68
CA THR A 167 12.64 0.14 11.60
C THR A 167 14.03 -0.42 11.33
N SER A 168 14.15 -1.73 11.45
CA SER A 168 15.31 -2.50 11.01
C SER A 168 14.79 -3.76 10.34
N ASP A 169 15.60 -4.35 9.45
CA ASP A 169 15.27 -5.56 8.70
C ASP A 169 14.55 -6.63 9.55
N GLY A 170 13.45 -7.11 9.01
CA GLY A 170 12.58 -8.12 9.60
C GLY A 170 11.25 -7.58 10.09
N SER A 171 10.59 -8.37 10.93
CA SER A 171 9.26 -8.05 11.44
C SER A 171 9.30 -6.85 12.39
N VAL A 172 8.47 -5.84 12.12
CA VAL A 172 8.30 -4.70 13.01
C VAL A 172 7.49 -5.13 14.23
N ALA A 173 8.00 -4.84 15.43
CA ALA A 173 7.35 -5.23 16.67
C ALA A 173 5.96 -4.55 16.80
N LYS A 174 4.92 -5.31 17.09
CA LYS A 174 3.56 -4.76 17.21
C LYS A 174 3.46 -3.59 18.21
N GLY A 175 4.24 -3.65 19.30
CA GLY A 175 4.27 -2.59 20.32
C GLY A 175 4.96 -1.30 19.89
N SER A 176 5.70 -1.29 18.77
CA SER A 176 6.33 -0.08 18.22
C SER A 176 5.49 0.59 17.14
N VAL A 177 4.31 0.06 16.81
CA VAL A 177 3.42 0.59 15.76
C VAL A 177 2.24 1.30 16.42
N SER A 178 1.98 2.54 16.01
CA SER A 178 0.80 3.31 16.42
C SER A 178 0.00 3.72 15.20
N CYS A 179 -1.24 3.22 15.10
CA CYS A 179 -2.29 3.66 14.20
C CYS A 179 -3.57 3.84 15.05
#